data_AF-A0A7D6C2S6-F1
#
_entry.id   AF-A0A7D6C2S6-F1
#
_cell.length_a   1.000
_cell.length_b   1.000
_cell.length_c   1.000
_cell.angle_alpha   90.00
_cell.angle_beta   90.00
_cell.angle_gamma   90.00
#
_symmetry.space_group_name_H-M   'P 1'
#
loop_
_entity.id
_entity.type
_entity.pdbx_description
1 polymer ?
#
loop_
_entity_poly.entity_id
_entity_poly.type
_entity_poly.pdbx_seq_one_letter_code
_entity_poly.pdbx_strand_id
1 'polypeptide(L)'
;LKLLNKEYFFPKKSSFYLYIMSPMLMFILIMMLWMIYPFKSNLLMFENNLLYFLCMMSLGVYGLILAGWSSNSSFSMIGAIRSIAQSISYEVVFSISILIVMMNINSMNLFNLMNFNKFFNFSLIY
;
A
#
# COMPACT_ATOMS: atom_id res chain seq x y z
N LEU A 1 -16.24 -11.70 -16.07
CA LEU A 1 -17.30 -11.62 -17.12
C LEU A 1 -18.54 -10.86 -16.64
N LYS A 2 -19.17 -11.23 -15.51
CA LYS A 2 -20.40 -10.56 -15.01
C LYS A 2 -20.31 -9.04 -14.86
N LEU A 3 -19.19 -8.50 -14.37
CA LEU A 3 -19.00 -7.04 -14.22
C LEU A 3 -18.67 -6.33 -15.54
N LEU A 4 -18.00 -7.01 -16.48
CA LEU A 4 -17.60 -6.44 -17.78
C LEU A 4 -18.81 -6.27 -18.72
N ASN A 5 -19.82 -7.12 -18.60
CA ASN A 5 -21.03 -7.08 -19.44
C ASN A 5 -22.15 -6.23 -18.83
N LYS A 6 -21.96 -5.67 -17.63
CA LYS A 6 -22.97 -4.84 -16.97
C LYS A 6 -22.96 -3.43 -17.59
N GLU A 7 -24.13 -2.81 -17.71
CA GLU A 7 -24.23 -1.43 -18.15
C GLU A 7 -23.36 -0.51 -17.30
N TYR A 8 -22.69 0.42 -17.96
CA TYR A 8 -21.80 1.36 -17.32
C TYR A 8 -22.62 2.48 -16.65
N PHE A 9 -22.56 2.58 -15.33
CA PHE A 9 -23.24 3.63 -14.56
C PHE A 9 -22.25 4.73 -14.13
N PHE A 10 -22.42 5.95 -14.66
CA PHE A 10 -21.71 7.14 -14.17
C PHE A 10 -22.60 7.98 -13.23
N PRO A 11 -22.08 8.50 -12.10
CA PRO A 11 -22.80 9.47 -11.29
C PRO A 11 -22.94 10.79 -12.05
N LYS A 12 -24.15 11.38 -12.11
CA LYS A 12 -24.41 12.64 -12.84
C LYS A 12 -23.76 13.88 -12.21
N LYS A 13 -23.38 13.82 -10.93
CA LYS A 13 -22.82 14.95 -10.16
C LYS A 13 -21.31 14.84 -9.90
N SER A 14 -20.64 13.78 -10.35
CA SER A 14 -19.22 13.55 -10.08
C SER A 14 -18.29 14.33 -11.02
N SER A 15 -17.06 14.57 -10.57
CA SER A 15 -15.99 15.07 -11.43
C SER A 15 -15.40 13.92 -12.24
N PHE A 16 -15.72 13.89 -13.54
CA PHE A 16 -15.44 12.77 -14.43
C PHE A 16 -13.95 12.35 -14.46
N TYR A 17 -13.04 13.32 -14.61
CA TYR A 17 -11.60 13.05 -14.72
C TYR A 17 -11.02 12.44 -13.44
N LEU A 18 -11.35 13.03 -12.28
CA LEU A 18 -10.88 12.55 -10.98
C LEU A 18 -11.46 11.18 -10.63
N TYR A 19 -12.71 10.92 -11.04
CA TYR A 19 -13.37 9.64 -10.78
C TYR A 19 -12.69 8.48 -11.52
N ILE A 20 -12.23 8.69 -12.75
CA ILE A 20 -11.51 7.66 -13.53
C ILE A 20 -10.05 7.54 -13.11
N MET A 21 -9.39 8.66 -12.78
CA MET A 21 -7.99 8.64 -12.37
C MET A 21 -7.78 8.02 -10.99
N SER A 22 -8.74 8.16 -10.07
CA SER A 22 -8.60 7.63 -8.70
C SER A 22 -8.34 6.11 -8.63
N PRO A 23 -9.11 5.21 -9.32
CA PRO A 23 -8.79 3.79 -9.33
C PRO A 23 -7.50 3.47 -10.09
N MET A 24 -7.16 4.23 -11.13
CA MET A 24 -5.89 4.04 -11.87
C MET A 24 -4.68 4.31 -10.99
N LEU A 25 -4.70 5.39 -10.20
CA LEU A 25 -3.64 5.72 -9.26
C LEU A 25 -3.46 4.63 -8.20
N MET A 26 -4.55 4.14 -7.61
CA MET A 26 -4.48 3.05 -6.63
C MET A 26 -3.87 1.78 -7.23
N PHE A 27 -4.23 1.45 -8.47
CA PHE A 27 -3.70 0.29 -9.16
C PHE A 27 -2.21 0.43 -9.48
N ILE A 28 -1.75 1.62 -9.89
CA ILE A 28 -0.32 1.85 -10.12
C ILE A 28 0.45 1.70 -8.81
N LEU A 29 -0.05 2.28 -7.71
CA LEU A 29 0.59 2.21 -6.40
C LEU A 29 0.72 0.77 -5.89
N ILE A 30 -0.32 -0.06 -6.05
CA ILE A 30 -0.23 -1.47 -5.64
C ILE A 30 0.85 -2.19 -6.46
N MET A 31 0.91 -1.98 -7.78
CA MET A 31 1.92 -2.63 -8.62
C MET A 31 3.34 -2.21 -8.25
N MET A 32 3.54 -0.95 -7.86
CA MET A 32 4.84 -0.45 -7.39
C MET A 32 5.29 -1.08 -6.07
N LEU A 33 4.37 -1.44 -5.17
CA LEU A 33 4.68 -2.16 -3.93
C LEU A 33 5.15 -3.59 -4.20
N TRP A 34 4.57 -4.27 -5.19
CA TRP A 34 4.93 -5.65 -5.54
C TRP A 34 6.38 -5.79 -6.04
N MET A 35 6.96 -4.75 -6.64
CA MET A 35 8.32 -4.76 -7.16
C MET A 35 9.42 -4.90 -6.08
N ILE A 36 9.08 -4.67 -4.80
CA ILE A 36 10.02 -4.72 -3.68
C ILE A 36 9.94 -6.07 -2.95
N TYR A 37 8.89 -6.85 -3.21
CA TYR A 37 8.66 -8.06 -2.44
C TYR A 37 9.86 -9.01 -2.62
N PRO A 38 10.49 -9.46 -1.53
CA PRO A 38 11.76 -10.19 -1.60
C PRO A 38 11.57 -11.62 -2.15
N PHE A 39 11.37 -11.76 -3.46
CA PHE A 39 11.48 -13.06 -4.14
C PHE A 39 12.95 -13.43 -4.36
N LYS A 40 13.25 -14.72 -4.57
CA LYS A 40 14.63 -15.18 -4.88
C LYS A 40 15.29 -14.39 -6.01
N SER A 41 14.51 -13.96 -6.99
CA SER A 41 14.89 -12.99 -8.00
C SER A 41 13.94 -11.80 -7.90
N ASN A 42 14.34 -10.73 -7.22
CA ASN A 42 13.56 -9.50 -7.22
C ASN A 42 14.00 -8.58 -8.35
N LEU A 43 13.05 -7.81 -8.87
CA LEU A 43 13.26 -6.90 -10.00
C LEU A 43 14.01 -5.64 -9.57
N LEU A 44 13.76 -5.15 -8.35
CA LEU A 44 14.40 -3.97 -7.80
C LEU A 44 15.11 -4.31 -6.50
N MET A 45 16.43 -4.10 -6.50
CA MET A 45 17.29 -4.38 -5.35
C MET A 45 17.94 -3.07 -4.88
N PHE A 46 17.29 -2.35 -3.97
CA PHE A 46 17.89 -1.19 -3.33
C PHE A 46 18.29 -1.51 -1.89
N GLU A 47 19.31 -0.83 -1.36
CA GLU A 47 19.71 -1.02 0.04
C GLU A 47 18.62 -0.58 1.03
N ASN A 48 17.82 0.42 0.63
CA ASN A 48 16.76 1.03 1.45
C ASN A 48 15.34 0.60 1.05
N ASN A 49 15.18 -0.68 0.66
CA ASN A 49 13.90 -1.25 0.22
C ASN A 49 12.74 -1.04 1.23
N LEU A 50 13.01 -1.09 2.54
CA LEU A 50 12.00 -0.84 3.56
C LEU A 50 11.43 0.59 3.51
N LEU A 51 12.30 1.58 3.38
CA LEU A 51 11.88 2.99 3.36
C LEU A 51 11.00 3.27 2.14
N TYR A 52 11.37 2.72 0.99
CA TYR A 52 10.55 2.81 -0.21
C TYR A 52 9.16 2.16 -0.03
N PHE A 53 9.09 1.00 0.64
CA PHE A 53 7.82 0.36 0.98
C PHE A 53 6.93 1.27 1.83
N LEU A 54 7.48 1.87 2.89
CA LEU A 54 6.75 2.80 3.75
C LEU A 54 6.27 4.03 2.99
N CYS A 55 7.10 4.62 2.13
CA CYS A 55 6.71 5.76 1.30
C CYS A 55 5.55 5.41 0.35
N MET A 56 5.60 4.26 -0.33
CA MET A 56 4.54 3.86 -1.26
C MET A 56 3.22 3.57 -0.55
N MET A 57 3.25 3.02 0.66
CA MET A 57 2.05 2.84 1.48
C MET A 57 1.40 4.19 1.84
N SER A 58 2.19 5.19 2.23
CA SER A 58 1.69 6.54 2.55
C SER A 58 1.02 7.23 1.35
N LEU A 59 1.52 6.97 0.14
CA LEU A 59 0.95 7.52 -1.09
C LEU A 59 -0.44 6.93 -1.41
N GLY A 60 -0.73 5.71 -0.94
CA GLY A 60 -2.01 5.02 -1.12
C GLY A 60 -3.21 5.80 -0.56
N VAL A 61 -3.02 6.54 0.52
CA VAL A 61 -4.07 7.32 1.20
C VAL A 61 -4.61 8.44 0.28
N TYR A 62 -3.77 9.01 -0.58
CA TYR A 62 -4.20 10.07 -1.52
C TYR A 62 -5.16 9.54 -2.58
N GLY A 63 -5.01 8.29 -3.02
CA GLY A 63 -5.98 7.66 -3.91
C GLY A 63 -7.38 7.62 -3.29
N LEU A 64 -7.46 7.29 -1.99
CA LEU A 64 -8.72 7.18 -1.24
C LEU A 64 -9.40 8.54 -1.11
N ILE A 65 -8.64 9.59 -0.84
CA ILE A 65 -9.14 10.98 -0.79
C ILE A 65 -9.75 11.38 -2.14
N LEU A 66 -9.02 11.15 -3.23
CA LEU A 66 -9.46 11.52 -4.59
C LEU A 66 -10.74 10.78 -4.99
N ALA A 67 -10.85 9.49 -4.66
CA ALA A 67 -12.06 8.70 -4.91
C ALA A 67 -13.28 9.24 -4.14
N GLY A 68 -13.11 9.58 -2.87
CA GLY A 68 -14.15 10.19 -2.04
C GLY A 68 -14.63 11.51 -2.60
N TRP A 69 -13.70 12.43 -2.86
CA TRP A 69 -14.02 13.78 -3.32
C TRP A 69 -14.62 13.81 -4.74
N SER A 70 -14.15 12.93 -5.63
CA SER A 70 -14.63 12.92 -7.03
C SER A 70 -16.10 12.56 -7.19
N SER A 71 -16.66 11.75 -6.28
CA SER A 71 -18.04 11.28 -6.33
C SER A 71 -19.10 12.34 -5.94
N ASN A 72 -18.67 13.46 -5.35
CA ASN A 72 -19.50 14.64 -5.05
C ASN A 72 -20.82 14.35 -4.30
N SER A 73 -20.82 13.37 -3.39
CA SER A 73 -21.95 13.07 -2.50
C SER A 73 -21.51 13.16 -1.04
N SER A 74 -22.40 13.62 -0.15
CA SER A 74 -22.06 13.78 1.27
C SER A 74 -21.71 12.45 1.95
N PHE A 75 -22.44 11.38 1.62
CA PHE A 75 -22.20 10.05 2.19
C PHE A 75 -20.86 9.44 1.75
N SER A 76 -20.50 9.58 0.47
CA SER A 76 -19.21 9.09 -0.02
C SER A 76 -18.05 9.86 0.57
N MET A 77 -18.20 11.18 0.76
CA MET A 77 -17.18 12.01 1.41
C MET A 77 -16.97 11.60 2.88
N ILE A 78 -18.04 11.40 3.65
CA ILE A 78 -17.95 10.94 5.04
C ILE A 78 -17.31 9.54 5.12
N GLY A 79 -17.70 8.64 4.21
CA GLY A 79 -17.11 7.31 4.10
C GLY A 79 -15.60 7.36 3.81
N ALA A 80 -15.17 8.24 2.91
CA ALA A 80 -13.77 8.44 2.60
C ALA A 80 -12.99 9.00 3.79
N ILE A 81 -13.50 10.04 4.48
CA ILE A 81 -12.83 10.60 5.67
C ILE A 81 -12.62 9.54 6.75
N ARG A 82 -13.61 8.67 6.96
CA ARG A 82 -13.50 7.55 7.92
C ARG A 82 -12.44 6.54 7.51
N SER A 83 -12.39 6.14 6.25
CA SER A 83 -11.37 5.19 5.77
C SER A 83 -9.97 5.80 5.81
N ILE A 84 -9.83 7.10 5.54
CA ILE A 84 -8.55 7.83 5.64
C ILE A 84 -8.06 7.83 7.09
N ALA A 85 -8.90 8.24 8.05
CA ALA A 85 -8.53 8.25 9.46
C ALA A 85 -8.12 6.85 9.95
N GLN A 86 -8.80 5.81 9.47
CA GLN A 86 -8.42 4.43 9.73
C GLN A 86 -7.05 4.10 9.11
N SER A 87 -6.83 4.37 7.83
CA SER A 87 -5.58 4.03 7.15
C SER A 87 -4.35 4.68 7.80
N ILE A 88 -4.42 5.97 8.13
CA ILE A 88 -3.30 6.71 8.74
C ILE A 88 -3.00 6.19 10.15
N SER A 89 -4.03 5.91 10.95
CA SER A 89 -3.82 5.39 12.32
C SER A 89 -3.11 4.03 12.33
N TYR A 90 -3.46 3.12 11.40
CA TYR A 90 -2.78 1.85 11.27
C TYR A 90 -1.39 1.96 10.63
N GLU A 91 -1.19 2.91 9.72
CA GLU A 91 0.11 3.12 9.06
C GLU A 91 1.20 3.50 10.07
N VAL A 92 0.89 4.39 11.03
CA VAL A 92 1.86 4.80 12.07
C VAL A 92 2.28 3.61 12.92
N VAL A 93 1.32 2.85 13.47
CA VAL A 93 1.63 1.70 14.33
C VAL A 93 2.39 0.62 13.56
N PHE A 94 2.04 0.39 12.30
CA PHE A 94 2.72 -0.56 11.43
C PHE A 94 4.16 -0.14 11.09
N SER A 95 4.39 1.15 10.83
CA SER A 95 5.74 1.66 10.55
C SER A 95 6.68 1.46 11.74
N ILE A 96 6.20 1.75 12.96
CA ILE A 96 6.99 1.59 14.19
C ILE A 96 7.29 0.12 14.47
N SER A 97 6.30 -0.77 14.32
CA SER A 97 6.49 -2.20 14.60
C SER A 97 7.50 -2.85 13.65
N ILE A 98 7.46 -2.48 12.36
CA ILE A 98 8.44 -2.93 11.37
C ILE A 98 9.84 -2.39 11.66
N LEU A 99 9.96 -1.12 12.04
CA LEU A 99 11.26 -0.53 12.37
C LEU A 99 11.95 -1.27 13.51
N ILE A 100 11.20 -1.68 14.55
CA ILE A 100 11.74 -2.48 15.67
C ILE A 100 12.34 -3.80 15.16
N VAL A 101 11.66 -4.49 14.23
CA VAL A 101 12.18 -5.74 13.65
C VAL A 101 13.45 -5.50 12.83
N MET A 102 13.51 -4.42 12.05
CA MET A 102 14.67 -4.11 11.22
C MET A 102 15.90 -3.68 12.02
N MET A 103 15.69 -3.03 13.18
CA MET A 103 16.78 -2.72 14.11
C MET A 103 17.50 -3.98 14.59
N ASN A 104 16.80 -5.11 14.78
CA ASN A 104 17.45 -6.37 15.17
C ASN A 104 18.40 -6.93 14.09
N ILE A 105 18.18 -6.58 12.83
CA ILE A 105 18.97 -7.05 11.68
C ILE A 105 20.05 -6.03 11.31
N ASN A 106 20.04 -4.83 11.92
CA ASN A 106 20.94 -3.71 11.61
C ASN A 106 21.02 -3.37 10.10
N SER A 107 19.93 -3.59 9.36
CA SER A 107 19.86 -3.23 7.94
C SER A 107 18.45 -2.95 7.48
N MET A 108 18.30 -2.06 6.50
CA MET A 108 17.01 -1.64 5.94
C MET A 108 16.58 -2.47 4.72
N ASN A 109 17.35 -3.49 4.36
CA ASN A 109 17.06 -4.35 3.23
C ASN A 109 16.17 -5.54 3.64
N LEU A 110 14.99 -5.65 3.02
CA LEU A 110 14.03 -6.74 3.27
C LEU A 110 14.60 -8.14 2.99
N PHE A 111 15.62 -8.25 2.13
CA PHE A 111 16.31 -9.52 1.88
C PHE A 111 17.08 -10.04 3.09
N ASN A 112 17.68 -9.13 3.86
CA ASN A 112 18.42 -9.52 5.05
C ASN A 112 17.46 -10.07 6.12
N LEU A 113 16.21 -9.59 6.16
CA LEU A 113 15.16 -10.13 7.03
C LEU A 113 14.84 -11.59 6.69
N MET A 114 14.78 -11.96 5.40
CA MET A 114 14.60 -13.36 5.01
C MET A 114 15.76 -14.26 5.43
N ASN A 115 16.99 -13.75 5.32
CA ASN A 115 18.18 -14.51 5.73
C ASN A 115 18.23 -14.65 7.26
N PHE A 116 17.95 -13.57 8.00
CA PHE A 116 17.90 -13.58 9.46
C PHE A 116 16.89 -14.61 9.99
N ASN A 117 15.69 -14.67 9.41
CA ASN A 117 14.68 -15.65 9.81
C ASN A 117 15.12 -17.10 9.58
N LYS A 118 15.89 -17.38 8.52
CA LYS A 118 16.47 -18.72 8.31
C LYS A 118 17.49 -19.07 9.38
N PHE A 119 18.37 -18.14 9.73
CA PHE A 119 19.34 -18.34 10.80
C PHE A 119 18.67 -18.57 12.15
N PHE A 120 17.65 -17.76 12.50
CA PHE A 120 16.90 -17.91 13.73
C PHE A 120 16.20 -19.27 13.82
N ASN A 121 15.54 -19.72 12.74
CA ASN A 121 14.96 -21.06 12.70
C ASN A 121 16.01 -22.17 12.84
N PHE A 122 17.20 -22.00 12.25
CA PHE A 122 18.28 -22.97 12.40
C PHE A 122 18.76 -23.05 13.86
N SER A 123 18.90 -21.92 14.55
CA SER A 123 19.29 -21.88 15.97
C SER A 123 18.22 -22.40 16.95
N LEU A 124 16.97 -22.54 16.53
CA LEU A 124 15.89 -23.13 17.34
C LEU A 124 15.82 -24.66 17.24
N ILE A 125 16.47 -25.23 16.22
CA ILE A 125 16.46 -26.67 15.92
C ILE A 125 17.66 -27.39 16.56
N TYR A 126 18.71 -26.65 16.92
CA TYR A 126 19.86 -27.13 17.70
C TYR A 126 19.77 -26.63 19.15
#